data_AF-A0AAD9J9U4-F1
#
_entry.id   AF-A0AAD9J9U4-F1
#
_cell.length_a   1.000
_cell.length_b   1.000
_cell.length_c   1.000
_cell.angle_alpha   90.00
_cell.angle_beta   90.00
_cell.angle_gamma   90.00
#
_symmetry.space_group_name_H-M   'P 1'
#
loop_
_entity.id
_entity.type
_entity.pdbx_description
1 polymer ?
#
loop_
_entity_poly.entity_id
_entity_poly.type
_entity_poly.pdbx_seq_one_letter_code
_entity_poly.pdbx_strand_id
1 'polypeptide(L)'
;MGGYFSRRRNAARAVARFRHPDYVRWIKAGQALKCCGEGLIDFCTDIIVRFHRSLVVQHGLAECPFPGNIKKVTKDGRSWKVNCACGVCDVWLRSIESQLATGQFSWKNSNVQEWPIHPWQLAKIFMGPGKDPGSYDPADTDTAGFLQLILNCGLFAGKLDGNKVQLVRTDRNNIMHSENLKVKSTDLTTYLDHMIDLLREPALQNFASAQSAIVEINKIRTMSLDVNLTEVRQLETSMWKEMIADQQATNKKDILKIVTSCKDLQNQLGSAYTKLKTDVDNLIVQVEDVTRKVDDVREDVTRKVDDVREDVTRKVDDVREEVTRKVDDVREDVTRKVDDVREDVTRKVDDVRGKKSSQGKWMM
;
A
#
# COMPACT_ATOMS: atom_id res chain seq x y z
N MET A 1 1.24 -5.90 7.32
CA MET A 1 1.86 -6.26 8.62
C MET A 1 3.08 -5.43 9.00
N GLY A 2 3.98 -5.04 8.08
CA GLY A 2 5.25 -4.34 8.44
C GLY A 2 5.12 -2.98 9.17
N GLY A 3 4.13 -2.15 8.81
CA GLY A 3 3.90 -0.86 9.48
C GLY A 3 3.45 -0.96 10.94
N TYR A 4 2.79 -2.07 11.30
CA TYR A 4 2.24 -2.30 12.64
C TYR A 4 3.33 -2.68 13.65
N PHE A 5 4.25 -3.57 13.27
CA PHE A 5 5.40 -3.94 14.11
C PHE A 5 6.35 -2.76 14.37
N SER A 6 6.50 -1.87 13.39
CA SER A 6 7.30 -0.65 13.54
C SER A 6 6.70 0.31 14.57
N ARG A 7 5.39 0.58 14.50
CA ARG A 7 4.67 1.43 15.47
C ARG A 7 4.76 0.86 16.90
N ARG A 8 4.59 -0.45 17.05
CA ARG A 8 4.69 -1.14 18.35
C ARG A 8 6.10 -1.07 18.96
N ARG A 9 7.13 -1.23 18.14
CA ARG A 9 8.53 -1.07 18.59
C ARG A 9 8.82 0.35 19.05
N ASN A 10 8.25 1.35 18.37
CA ASN A 10 8.42 2.76 18.72
C ASN A 10 7.69 3.11 20.02
N ALA A 11 6.47 2.60 20.24
CA ALA A 11 5.72 2.79 21.48
C ALA A 11 6.43 2.15 22.69
N ALA A 12 6.89 0.90 22.56
CA ALA A 12 7.62 0.22 23.63
C ALA A 12 8.93 0.95 23.98
N ARG A 13 9.66 1.46 22.96
CA ARG A 13 10.85 2.29 23.16
C ARG A 13 10.52 3.63 23.84
N ALA A 14 9.38 4.24 23.52
CA ALA A 14 8.93 5.47 24.18
C ALA A 14 8.64 5.23 25.67
N VAL A 15 7.85 4.20 26.00
CA VAL A 15 7.56 3.82 27.39
C VAL A 15 8.84 3.49 28.16
N ALA A 16 9.78 2.76 27.55
CA ALA A 16 11.06 2.46 28.17
C ALA A 16 11.88 3.74 28.50
N ARG A 17 11.83 4.77 27.64
CA ARG A 17 12.49 6.05 27.91
C ARG A 17 11.88 6.77 29.12
N PHE A 18 10.55 6.83 29.23
CA PHE A 18 9.88 7.45 30.36
C PHE A 18 10.14 6.75 31.71
N ARG A 19 10.63 5.51 31.72
CA ARG A 19 11.08 4.81 32.93
C ARG A 19 12.50 5.18 33.36
N HIS A 20 13.30 5.76 32.47
CA HIS A 20 14.68 6.09 32.79
C HIS A 20 14.72 7.40 33.59
N PRO A 21 15.24 7.41 34.83
CA PRO A 21 15.21 8.60 35.68
C PRO A 21 15.92 9.79 35.02
N ASP A 22 17.06 9.56 34.36
CA ASP A 22 17.78 10.64 33.68
C ASP A 22 17.03 11.24 32.48
N TYR A 23 16.18 10.46 31.81
CA TYR A 23 15.33 10.97 30.72
C TYR A 23 14.19 11.83 31.26
N VAL A 24 13.58 11.41 32.38
CA VAL A 24 12.60 12.23 33.08
C VAL A 24 13.21 13.56 33.55
N ARG A 25 14.44 13.54 34.06
CA ARG A 25 15.17 14.76 34.42
C ARG A 25 15.45 15.65 33.21
N TRP A 26 15.78 15.07 32.06
CA TRP A 26 15.94 15.83 30.82
C TRP A 26 14.65 16.55 30.41
N ILE A 27 13.49 15.87 30.51
CA ILE A 27 12.17 16.51 30.27
C ILE A 27 11.95 17.67 31.24
N LYS A 28 12.19 17.45 32.54
CA LYS A 28 12.07 18.50 33.56
C LYS A 28 12.96 19.71 33.25
N ALA A 29 14.22 19.46 32.88
CA ALA A 29 15.16 20.51 32.53
C ALA A 29 14.69 21.32 31.32
N GLY A 30 14.19 20.65 30.27
CA GLY A 30 13.61 21.31 29.10
C GLY A 30 12.36 22.13 29.42
N GLN A 31 11.47 21.60 30.27
CA GLN A 31 10.27 22.32 30.71
C GLN A 31 10.62 23.55 31.55
N ALA A 32 11.56 23.42 32.49
CA ALA A 32 12.03 24.54 33.31
C ALA A 32 12.71 25.63 32.47
N LEU A 33 13.50 25.24 31.46
CA LEU A 33 14.10 26.16 30.50
C LEU A 33 13.04 26.94 29.71
N LYS A 34 11.94 26.28 29.32
CA LYS A 34 10.82 26.95 28.68
C LYS A 34 10.18 27.99 29.61
N CYS A 35 9.88 27.61 30.85
CA CYS A 35 9.36 28.53 31.86
C CYS A 35 10.32 29.71 32.09
N CYS A 36 11.64 29.47 32.09
CA CYS A 36 12.64 30.54 32.19
C CYS A 36 12.53 31.52 31.01
N GLY A 37 12.35 31.04 29.79
CA GLY A 37 12.10 31.89 28.62
C GLY A 37 10.81 32.71 28.76
N GLU A 38 9.71 32.06 29.17
CA GLU A 38 8.43 32.72 29.43
C GLU A 38 8.55 33.83 30.49
N GLY A 39 9.37 33.61 31.52
CA GLY A 39 9.65 34.61 32.55
C GLY A 39 10.35 35.88 32.05
N LEU A 40 11.12 35.78 30.97
CA LEU A 40 11.88 36.90 30.39
C LEU A 40 11.08 37.73 29.38
N ILE A 41 9.89 37.27 28.96
CA ILE A 41 9.07 37.91 27.91
C ILE A 41 8.80 39.38 28.22
N ASP A 42 8.18 39.66 29.36
CA ASP A 42 7.70 41.03 29.68
C ASP A 42 8.86 42.00 29.86
N PHE A 43 9.94 41.56 30.51
CA PHE A 43 11.14 42.37 30.71
C PHE A 43 11.83 42.73 29.39
N CYS A 44 12.02 41.76 28.50
CA CYS A 44 12.62 42.02 27.20
C CYS A 44 11.72 42.91 26.35
N THR A 45 10.41 42.68 26.40
CA THR A 45 9.41 43.47 25.68
C THR A 45 9.42 44.92 26.16
N ASP A 46 9.40 45.18 27.46
CA ASP A 46 9.43 46.54 28.03
C ASP A 46 10.68 47.31 27.55
N ILE A 47 11.86 46.69 27.60
CA ILE A 47 13.11 47.34 27.15
C ILE A 47 13.06 47.68 25.66
N ILE A 48 12.64 46.74 24.82
CA ILE A 48 12.59 46.92 23.37
C ILE A 48 11.53 47.95 22.96
N VAL A 49 10.35 47.91 23.58
CA VAL A 49 9.26 48.87 23.33
C VAL A 49 9.69 50.27 23.73
N ARG A 50 10.36 50.46 24.87
CA ARG A 50 10.88 51.78 25.29
C ARG A 50 11.91 52.33 24.30
N PHE A 51 12.84 51.49 23.83
CA PHE A 51 13.82 51.88 22.83
C PHE A 51 13.17 52.23 21.49
N HIS A 52 12.24 51.40 21.01
CA HIS A 52 11.48 51.70 19.80
C HIS A 52 10.73 53.03 19.93
N ARG A 53 10.04 53.25 21.06
CA ARG A 53 9.31 54.50 21.32
C ARG A 53 10.23 55.70 21.36
N SER A 54 11.42 55.60 21.97
CA SER A 54 12.39 56.71 21.96
C SER A 54 12.82 57.05 20.54
N LEU A 55 13.06 56.04 19.68
CA LEU A 55 13.42 56.28 18.28
C LEU A 55 12.30 56.94 17.48
N VAL A 56 11.06 56.46 17.61
CA VAL A 56 9.92 57.04 16.90
C VAL A 56 9.67 58.49 17.33
N VAL A 57 9.67 58.77 18.64
CA VAL A 57 9.34 60.10 19.18
C VAL A 57 10.49 61.10 19.00
N GLN A 58 11.73 60.72 19.32
CA GLN A 58 12.85 61.66 19.34
C GLN A 58 13.36 62.00 17.94
N HIS A 59 13.22 61.08 16.98
CA HIS A 59 13.76 61.25 15.63
C HIS A 59 12.67 61.35 14.54
N GLY A 60 11.39 61.31 14.91
CA GLY A 60 10.27 61.45 13.97
C GLY A 60 10.24 60.37 12.88
N LEU A 61 10.72 59.16 13.19
CA LEU A 61 11.00 58.10 12.20
C LEU A 61 9.76 57.29 11.79
N ALA A 62 8.59 57.92 11.76
CA ALA A 62 7.31 57.24 11.65
C ALA A 62 7.11 56.56 10.29
N GLU A 63 7.56 57.17 9.18
CA GLU A 63 7.31 56.60 7.84
C GLU A 63 8.49 56.80 6.88
N CYS A 64 8.86 55.70 6.22
CA CYS A 64 9.78 55.77 5.10
C CYS A 64 9.01 56.23 3.84
N PRO A 65 9.50 57.21 3.06
CA PRO A 65 8.85 57.71 1.84
C PRO A 65 8.73 56.67 0.71
N PHE A 66 9.31 55.47 0.87
CA PHE A 66 9.23 54.36 -0.08
C PHE A 66 8.62 53.11 0.56
N PRO A 67 7.32 53.07 0.87
CA PRO A 67 6.70 51.97 1.61
C PRO A 67 6.63 50.65 0.81
N GLY A 68 6.59 50.69 -0.53
CA GLY A 68 6.43 49.50 -1.39
C GLY A 68 7.70 48.79 -1.85
N ASN A 69 8.89 49.34 -1.57
CA ASN A 69 10.15 48.72 -2.02
C ASN A 69 10.62 47.65 -1.03
N ILE A 70 11.00 46.46 -1.53
CA ILE A 70 11.64 45.43 -0.71
C ILE A 70 12.97 45.98 -0.18
N LYS A 71 13.01 46.25 1.12
CA LYS A 71 14.19 46.76 1.81
C LYS A 71 14.97 45.62 2.45
N LYS A 72 16.27 45.57 2.18
CA LYS A 72 17.23 44.60 2.71
C LYS A 72 18.45 45.35 3.24
N VAL A 73 18.96 44.86 4.36
CA VAL A 73 20.26 45.27 4.88
C VAL A 73 21.33 44.45 4.16
N THR A 74 22.28 45.13 3.54
CA THR A 74 23.43 44.54 2.86
C THR A 74 24.73 45.03 3.49
N LYS A 75 25.79 44.23 3.38
CA LYS A 75 27.11 44.61 3.83
C LYS A 75 27.85 45.33 2.70
N ASP A 76 28.35 46.53 2.98
CA ASP A 76 29.19 47.32 2.07
C ASP A 76 30.55 47.54 2.74
N GLY A 77 31.53 46.72 2.34
CA GLY A 77 32.83 46.64 3.02
C GLY A 77 32.70 46.27 4.51
N ARG A 78 33.01 47.23 5.39
CA ARG A 78 32.91 47.07 6.86
C ARG A 78 31.61 47.62 7.47
N SER A 79 30.78 48.29 6.69
CA SER A 79 29.57 48.96 7.16
C SER A 79 28.31 48.25 6.65
N TRP A 80 27.21 48.36 7.39
CA TRP A 80 25.92 47.93 6.89
C TRP A 80 25.20 49.08 6.19
N LYS A 81 24.33 48.75 5.25
CA LYS A 81 23.53 49.72 4.51
C LYS A 81 22.15 49.14 4.21
N VAL A 82 21.11 49.97 4.32
CA VAL A 82 19.80 49.63 3.78
C VAL A 82 19.78 50.01 2.31
N ASN A 83 19.25 49.15 1.44
CA ASN A 83 18.99 49.47 0.02
C ASN A 83 17.83 50.49 -0.16
N CYS A 84 17.90 51.63 0.52
CA CYS A 84 16.89 52.68 0.49
C CYS A 84 17.56 54.05 0.63
N ALA A 85 17.20 55.01 -0.23
CA ALA A 85 17.83 56.34 -0.25
C ALA A 85 17.07 57.40 0.60
N CYS A 86 16.28 56.99 1.60
CA CYS A 86 15.37 57.90 2.29
C CYS A 86 15.94 58.63 3.52
N GLY A 87 17.13 58.26 3.98
CA GLY A 87 17.71 58.75 5.25
C GLY A 87 17.03 58.17 6.51
N VAL A 88 15.70 58.02 6.54
CA VAL A 88 14.95 57.44 7.67
C VAL A 88 15.43 56.02 8.00
N CYS A 89 15.56 55.16 6.98
CA CYS A 89 16.06 53.80 7.14
C CYS A 89 17.52 53.76 7.64
N ASP A 90 18.33 54.75 7.28
CA ASP A 90 19.73 54.84 7.73
C ASP A 90 19.84 55.32 9.19
N VAL A 91 18.88 56.13 9.67
CA VAL A 91 18.80 56.47 11.09
C VAL A 91 18.42 55.23 11.90
N TRP A 92 17.37 54.51 11.49
CA TRP A 92 17.02 53.23 12.14
C TRP A 92 18.20 52.26 12.17
N LEU A 93 18.87 52.06 11.04
CA LEU A 93 20.02 51.17 10.94
C LEU A 93 21.11 51.57 11.94
N ARG A 94 21.54 52.84 11.94
CA ARG A 94 22.58 53.33 12.86
C ARG A 94 22.18 53.23 14.34
N SER A 95 20.92 53.53 14.65
CA SER A 95 20.39 53.40 16.01
C SER A 95 20.37 51.95 16.49
N ILE A 96 20.07 50.98 15.61
CA ILE A 96 20.14 49.55 15.93
C ILE A 96 21.60 49.10 16.05
N GLU A 97 22.46 49.52 15.12
CA GLU A 97 23.88 49.16 15.11
C GLU A 97 24.59 49.59 16.39
N SER A 98 24.26 50.78 16.91
CA SER A 98 24.86 51.30 18.14
C SER A 98 24.51 50.49 19.39
N GLN A 99 23.52 49.60 19.31
CA GLN A 99 23.12 48.73 20.42
C GLN A 99 23.76 47.35 20.36
N LEU A 100 24.69 47.05 19.45
CA LEU A 100 25.42 45.78 19.51
C LEU A 100 26.45 45.82 20.63
N ALA A 101 26.29 44.97 21.63
CA ALA A 101 27.26 44.77 22.70
C ALA A 101 28.22 43.63 22.35
N THR A 102 27.69 42.43 22.08
CA THR A 102 28.48 41.24 21.74
C THR A 102 27.84 40.47 20.57
N GLY A 103 28.61 39.59 19.93
CA GLY A 103 28.08 38.72 18.87
C GLY A 103 27.96 39.40 17.50
N GLN A 104 26.92 39.02 16.75
CA GLN A 104 26.69 39.47 15.38
C GLN A 104 25.19 39.70 15.15
N PHE A 105 24.86 40.53 14.16
CA PHE A 105 23.48 40.77 13.75
C PHE A 105 22.92 39.63 12.90
N SER A 106 21.65 39.31 13.12
CA SER A 106 20.84 38.42 12.28
C SER A 106 19.81 39.22 11.49
N TRP A 107 20.25 40.09 10.58
CA TRP A 107 19.38 40.99 9.81
C TRP A 107 18.23 40.27 9.08
N LYS A 108 18.43 39.01 8.66
CA LYS A 108 17.40 38.20 7.98
C LYS A 108 16.19 37.84 8.85
N ASN A 109 16.33 37.94 10.17
CA ASN A 109 15.25 37.68 11.11
C ASN A 109 14.22 38.83 11.17
N SER A 110 14.47 39.94 10.49
CA SER A 110 13.75 41.19 10.63
C SER A 110 13.42 41.82 9.28
N ASN A 111 12.24 42.42 9.17
CA ASN A 111 11.87 43.22 8.00
C ASN A 111 12.07 44.71 8.30
N VAL A 112 12.89 45.36 7.48
CA VAL A 112 13.21 46.79 7.59
C VAL A 112 11.96 47.69 7.51
N GLN A 113 10.95 47.27 6.75
CA GLN A 113 9.70 48.03 6.63
C GLN A 113 8.89 48.04 7.93
N GLU A 114 9.07 47.02 8.77
CA GLU A 114 8.31 46.82 10.00
C GLU A 114 8.98 47.46 11.21
N TRP A 115 10.21 47.98 11.08
CA TRP A 115 10.96 48.61 12.18
C TRP A 115 10.22 49.77 12.86
N PRO A 116 9.48 50.65 12.15
CA PRO A 116 8.72 51.73 12.79
C PRO A 116 7.38 51.28 13.41
N ILE A 117 6.91 50.09 13.07
CA ILE A 117 5.56 49.62 13.39
C ILE A 117 5.60 48.59 14.52
N HIS A 118 6.54 47.64 14.43
CA HIS A 118 6.60 46.47 15.28
C HIS A 118 7.93 46.44 16.05
N PRO A 119 7.95 46.84 17.35
CA PRO A 119 9.16 46.89 18.16
C PRO A 119 9.95 45.59 18.19
N TRP A 120 9.26 44.45 18.18
CA TRP A 120 9.91 43.14 18.25
C TRP A 120 10.76 42.80 17.02
N GLN A 121 10.54 43.47 15.88
CA GLN A 121 11.41 43.36 14.71
C GLN A 121 12.83 43.83 15.02
N LEU A 122 13.01 44.78 15.94
CA LEU A 122 14.32 45.24 16.39
C LEU A 122 15.01 44.18 17.26
N ALA A 123 14.27 43.55 18.17
CA ALA A 123 14.78 42.51 19.06
C ALA A 123 15.37 41.33 18.29
N LYS A 124 14.64 40.86 17.26
CA LYS A 124 15.03 39.70 16.44
C LYS A 124 16.39 39.83 15.74
N ILE A 125 16.87 41.06 15.54
CA ILE A 125 18.18 41.36 14.92
C ILE A 125 19.33 40.93 15.84
N PHE A 126 19.14 40.97 17.15
CA PHE A 126 20.14 40.57 18.14
C PHE A 126 20.06 39.08 18.53
N MET A 127 19.07 38.36 18.02
CA MET A 127 18.89 36.94 18.27
C MET A 127 19.73 36.08 17.31
N GLY A 128 19.82 34.78 17.59
CA GLY A 128 20.41 33.80 16.69
C GLY A 128 19.65 33.68 15.35
N PRO A 129 20.28 33.12 14.31
CA PRO A 129 19.67 33.02 12.99
C PRO A 129 18.43 32.11 13.00
N GLY A 130 17.52 32.33 12.05
CA GLY A 130 16.38 31.45 11.78
C GLY A 130 15.10 31.83 12.51
N LYS A 131 14.95 33.09 12.95
CA LYS A 131 13.66 33.59 13.46
C LYS A 131 12.79 34.01 12.29
N ASP A 132 11.49 33.74 12.40
CA ASP A 132 10.52 34.10 11.38
C ASP A 132 10.41 35.63 11.28
N PRO A 133 10.74 36.24 10.13
CA PRO A 133 10.55 37.68 9.94
C PRO A 133 9.07 38.10 10.00
N GLY A 134 8.12 37.18 9.79
CA GLY A 134 6.67 37.45 9.84
C GLY A 134 6.03 37.40 11.23
N SER A 135 6.72 36.86 12.25
CA SER A 135 6.23 36.87 13.64
C SER A 135 6.58 38.19 14.33
N TYR A 136 5.61 38.78 15.04
CA TYR A 136 5.76 40.02 15.80
C TYR A 136 5.59 39.84 17.30
N ASP A 137 5.17 38.66 17.75
CA ASP A 137 4.86 38.39 19.15
C ASP A 137 6.12 37.92 19.90
N PRO A 138 6.52 38.60 20.99
CA PRO A 138 7.56 38.10 21.89
C PRO A 138 7.34 36.65 22.34
N ALA A 139 6.10 36.20 22.51
CA ALA A 139 5.77 34.84 22.95
C ALA A 139 6.21 33.73 21.97
N ASP A 140 6.41 34.07 20.68
CA ASP A 140 6.93 33.13 19.68
C ASP A 140 8.46 32.92 19.80
N THR A 141 9.12 33.65 20.69
CA THR A 141 10.57 33.58 20.87
C THR A 141 10.94 32.45 21.82
N ASP A 142 11.80 31.55 21.36
CA ASP A 142 12.38 30.51 22.22
C ASP A 142 13.33 31.08 23.28
N THR A 143 13.56 30.33 24.36
CA THR A 143 14.50 30.74 25.42
C THR A 143 15.89 31.09 24.86
N ALA A 144 16.34 30.35 23.84
CA ALA A 144 17.59 30.62 23.14
C ALA A 144 17.65 32.03 22.52
N GLY A 145 16.54 32.51 21.95
CA GLY A 145 16.39 33.85 21.40
C GLY A 145 16.50 34.92 22.47
N PHE A 146 15.78 34.78 23.59
CA PHE A 146 15.85 35.72 24.71
C PHE A 146 17.26 35.83 25.31
N LEU A 147 17.92 34.70 25.59
CA LEU A 147 19.27 34.71 26.14
C LEU A 147 20.26 35.40 25.19
N GLN A 148 20.14 35.17 23.89
CA GLN A 148 20.99 35.84 22.89
C GLN A 148 20.68 37.33 22.74
N LEU A 149 19.40 37.71 22.75
CA LEU A 149 18.98 39.11 22.75
C LEU A 149 19.63 39.87 23.90
N ILE A 150 19.51 39.34 25.12
CA ILE A 150 20.06 39.99 26.33
C ILE A 150 21.58 40.12 26.25
N LEU A 151 22.29 39.09 25.75
CA LEU A 151 23.75 39.10 25.67
C LEU A 151 24.30 39.99 24.53
N ASN A 152 23.61 40.01 23.39
CA ASN A 152 24.09 40.69 22.20
C ASN A 152 23.66 42.17 22.16
N CYS A 153 22.59 42.55 22.86
CA CYS A 153 22.03 43.90 22.82
C CYS A 153 22.44 44.74 24.04
N GLY A 154 23.15 45.85 23.79
CA GLY A 154 23.61 46.82 24.78
C GLY A 154 22.50 47.50 25.57
N LEU A 155 21.24 47.45 25.10
CA LEU A 155 20.08 47.94 25.86
C LEU A 155 19.88 47.20 27.19
N PHE A 156 20.41 45.98 27.31
CA PHE A 156 20.32 45.16 28.53
C PHE A 156 21.56 45.28 29.41
N ALA A 157 22.64 45.89 28.92
CA ALA A 157 23.88 46.05 29.67
C ALA A 157 23.63 46.85 30.96
N GLY A 158 24.10 46.32 32.09
CA GLY A 158 23.92 46.92 33.41
C GLY A 158 22.51 46.79 34.01
N LYS A 159 21.54 46.20 33.27
CA LYS A 159 20.19 45.93 33.79
C LYS A 159 20.02 44.51 34.30
N LEU A 160 20.77 43.56 33.75
CA LEU A 160 20.73 42.15 34.15
C LEU A 160 22.16 41.62 34.18
N ASP A 161 22.50 40.77 35.15
CA ASP A 161 23.83 40.16 35.20
C ASP A 161 24.05 39.21 34.00
N GLY A 162 24.92 39.64 33.08
CA GLY A 162 25.28 38.86 31.89
C GLY A 162 25.90 37.51 32.22
N ASN A 163 26.57 37.34 33.37
CA ASN A 163 27.14 36.06 33.77
C ASN A 163 26.04 35.03 34.07
N LYS A 164 24.97 35.45 34.76
CA LYS A 164 23.80 34.58 35.04
C LYS A 164 23.12 34.16 33.74
N VAL A 165 23.00 35.08 32.77
CA VAL A 165 22.45 34.79 31.45
C VAL A 165 23.34 33.78 30.69
N GLN A 166 24.67 33.89 30.79
CA GLN A 166 25.60 32.93 30.19
C GLN A 166 25.54 31.55 30.85
N LEU A 167 25.34 31.46 32.16
CA LEU A 167 25.14 30.18 32.86
C LEU A 167 23.90 29.47 32.32
N VAL A 168 22.74 30.15 32.26
CA VAL A 168 21.51 29.56 31.72
C VAL A 168 21.66 29.20 30.23
N ARG A 169 22.40 30.00 29.44
CA ARG A 169 22.74 29.66 28.05
C ARG A 169 23.59 28.40 27.94
N THR A 170 24.55 28.23 28.84
CA THR A 170 25.40 27.03 28.92
C THR A 170 24.58 25.81 29.30
N ASP A 171 23.73 25.94 30.31
CA ASP A 171 22.81 24.88 30.75
C ASP A 171 21.87 24.47 29.62
N ARG A 172 21.30 25.44 28.89
CA ARG A 172 20.49 25.18 27.70
C ARG A 172 21.25 24.33 26.70
N ASN A 173 22.50 24.68 26.38
CA ASN A 173 23.31 23.93 25.42
C ASN A 173 23.55 22.50 25.93
N ASN A 174 23.85 22.33 27.21
CA ASN A 174 24.05 21.01 27.82
C ASN A 174 22.77 20.16 27.78
N ILE A 175 21.59 20.75 28.02
CA ILE A 175 20.30 20.06 27.91
C ILE A 175 20.05 19.63 26.46
N MET A 176 20.21 20.54 25.49
CA MET A 176 19.91 20.29 24.08
C MET A 176 20.89 19.30 23.42
N HIS A 177 22.13 19.26 23.89
CA HIS A 177 23.18 18.37 23.38
C HIS A 177 23.50 17.20 24.32
N SER A 178 22.59 16.90 25.27
CA SER A 178 22.78 15.80 26.20
C SER A 178 22.82 14.45 25.48
N GLU A 179 23.73 13.57 25.93
CA GLU A 179 23.87 12.24 25.37
C GLU A 179 22.60 11.43 25.63
N ASN A 180 21.98 10.92 24.56
CA ASN A 180 20.78 10.09 24.63
C ASN A 180 19.59 10.73 25.37
N LEU A 181 19.50 12.06 25.41
CA LEU A 181 18.43 12.81 26.09
C LEU A 181 18.38 12.52 27.59
N LYS A 182 19.54 12.49 28.25
CA LYS A 182 19.68 12.15 29.67
C LYS A 182 20.38 13.27 30.42
N VAL A 183 19.83 13.60 31.59
CA VAL A 183 20.41 14.59 32.52
C VAL A 183 20.57 13.95 33.90
N LYS A 184 21.77 14.09 34.49
CA LYS A 184 22.06 13.58 35.84
C LYS A 184 21.31 14.39 36.89
N SER A 185 21.16 13.83 38.08
CA SER A 185 20.44 14.50 39.16
C SER A 185 21.12 15.78 39.64
N THR A 186 22.46 15.78 39.73
CA THR A 186 23.25 16.97 40.09
C THR A 186 23.06 18.08 39.08
N ASP A 187 23.15 17.74 37.80
CA ASP A 187 23.07 18.67 36.68
C ASP A 187 21.68 19.32 36.62
N LEU A 188 20.61 18.53 36.79
CA LEU A 188 19.26 19.09 36.87
C LEU A 188 19.14 20.13 37.99
N THR A 189 19.60 19.82 39.20
CA THR A 189 19.54 20.77 40.32
C THR A 189 20.27 22.06 39.98
N THR A 190 21.50 21.96 39.45
CA THR A 190 22.29 23.11 39.02
C THR A 190 21.57 23.95 37.97
N TYR A 191 20.99 23.32 36.94
CA TYR A 191 20.28 24.04 35.88
C TYR A 191 19.07 24.80 36.41
N LEU A 192 18.28 24.17 37.30
CA LEU A 192 17.13 24.81 37.92
C LEU A 192 17.55 25.98 38.82
N ASP A 193 18.65 25.83 39.56
CA ASP A 193 19.18 26.89 40.43
C ASP A 193 19.66 28.10 39.63
N HIS A 194 20.40 27.90 38.53
CA HIS A 194 20.82 29.00 37.67
C HIS A 194 19.64 29.73 37.02
N MET A 195 18.60 29.00 36.57
CA MET A 195 17.39 29.61 36.01
C MET A 195 16.64 30.46 37.05
N ILE A 196 16.47 29.94 38.27
CA ILE A 196 15.83 30.67 39.36
C ILE A 196 16.67 31.89 39.77
N ASP A 197 17.98 31.74 39.87
CA ASP A 197 18.88 32.84 40.23
C ASP A 197 18.83 33.98 39.20
N LEU A 198 18.80 33.65 37.90
CA LEU A 198 18.59 34.64 36.84
C LEU A 198 17.24 35.36 37.01
N LEU A 199 16.14 34.61 37.21
CA LEU A 199 14.80 35.19 37.34
C LEU A 199 14.60 36.01 38.62
N ARG A 200 15.45 35.81 39.64
CA ARG A 200 15.44 36.55 40.91
C ARG A 200 16.26 37.83 40.89
N GLU A 201 16.95 38.12 39.79
CA GLU A 201 17.66 39.38 39.63
C GLU A 201 16.74 40.58 39.96
N PRO A 202 17.25 41.62 40.64
CA PRO A 202 16.41 42.76 41.08
C PRO A 202 15.60 43.40 39.96
N ALA A 203 16.13 43.43 38.74
CA ALA A 203 15.44 43.99 37.57
C ALA A 203 14.18 43.20 37.15
N LEU A 204 14.04 41.94 37.55
CA LEU A 204 12.92 41.07 37.21
C LEU A 204 11.85 40.98 38.31
N GLN A 205 12.09 41.56 39.49
CA GLN A 205 11.20 41.43 40.65
C GLN A 205 9.77 41.94 40.40
N ASN A 206 9.63 43.00 39.59
CA ASN A 206 8.33 43.62 39.30
C ASN A 206 7.59 43.00 38.11
N PHE A 207 8.18 42.00 37.44
CA PHE A 207 7.57 41.34 36.28
C PHE A 207 6.84 40.07 36.72
N ALA A 208 5.52 40.04 36.56
CA ALA A 208 4.69 38.91 36.96
C ALA A 208 5.09 37.63 36.21
N SER A 209 5.46 37.74 34.92
CA SER A 209 5.99 36.61 34.13
C SER A 209 7.16 35.92 34.82
N ALA A 210 8.12 36.69 35.36
CA ALA A 210 9.30 36.15 36.04
C ALA A 210 8.92 35.46 37.35
N GLN A 211 8.00 36.04 38.13
CA GLN A 211 7.54 35.44 39.38
C GLN A 211 6.78 34.13 39.13
N SER A 212 5.89 34.11 38.14
CA SER A 212 5.18 32.89 37.71
C SER A 212 6.14 31.81 37.24
N ALA A 213 7.15 32.16 36.45
CA ALA A 213 8.18 31.24 36.00
C ALA A 213 8.95 30.60 37.18
N ILE A 214 9.32 31.39 38.20
CA ILE A 214 9.98 30.87 39.40
C ILE A 214 9.10 29.84 40.13
N VAL A 215 7.80 30.11 40.27
CA VAL A 215 6.86 29.19 40.92
C VAL A 215 6.76 27.88 40.14
N GLU A 216 6.59 27.95 38.82
CA GLU A 216 6.49 26.76 37.98
C GLU A 216 7.80 25.95 37.96
N ILE A 217 8.97 26.59 37.92
CA ILE A 217 10.26 25.89 38.00
C ILE A 217 10.40 25.15 39.35
N ASN A 218 9.97 25.76 40.46
CA ASN A 218 9.97 25.10 41.76
C ASN A 218 8.99 23.92 41.83
N LYS A 219 7.83 24.02 41.18
CA LYS A 219 6.89 22.92 41.04
C LYS A 219 7.48 21.77 40.22
N ILE A 220 8.16 22.06 39.11
CA ILE A 220 8.84 21.06 38.27
C ILE A 220 9.92 20.30 39.08
N ARG A 221 10.63 21.01 39.97
CA ARG A 221 11.65 20.43 40.85
C ARG A 221 11.08 19.26 41.66
N THR A 222 9.92 19.44 42.28
CA THR A 222 9.30 18.48 43.21
C THR A 222 8.29 17.54 42.56
N MET A 223 7.74 17.90 41.40
CA MET A 223 6.74 17.10 40.68
C MET A 223 7.24 15.69 40.38
N SER A 224 6.44 14.66 40.68
CA SER A 224 6.68 13.33 40.13
C SER A 224 6.10 13.26 38.71
N LEU A 225 6.91 12.82 37.75
CA LEU A 225 6.46 12.49 36.40
C LEU A 225 6.30 10.97 36.27
N ASP A 226 5.76 10.34 37.32
CA ASP A 226 5.44 8.92 37.29
C ASP A 226 4.35 8.68 36.25
N VAL A 227 4.72 8.00 35.17
CA VAL A 227 3.74 7.43 34.25
C VAL A 227 2.99 6.35 35.03
N ASN A 228 1.67 6.50 35.21
CA ASN A 228 0.83 5.49 35.84
C ASN A 228 0.86 4.21 34.98
N LEU A 229 1.79 3.31 35.29
CA LEU A 229 2.02 2.07 34.53
C LEU A 229 0.78 1.17 34.53
N THR A 230 -0.10 1.33 35.50
CA THR A 230 -1.37 0.60 35.60
C THR A 230 -2.32 1.02 34.49
N GLU A 231 -2.48 2.32 34.25
CA GLU A 231 -3.30 2.86 33.15
C GLU A 231 -2.69 2.50 31.79
N VAL A 232 -1.36 2.61 31.64
CA VAL A 232 -0.69 2.22 30.39
C VAL A 232 -0.90 0.72 30.10
N ARG A 233 -0.75 -0.15 31.11
CA ARG A 233 -1.02 -1.59 30.94
C ARG A 233 -2.49 -1.88 30.65
N GLN A 234 -3.43 -1.13 31.23
CA GLN A 234 -4.86 -1.26 30.95
C GLN A 234 -5.18 -0.85 29.50
N LEU A 235 -4.59 0.24 29.02
CA LEU A 235 -4.73 0.68 27.63
C LEU A 235 -4.11 -0.33 26.66
N GLU A 236 -2.91 -0.83 26.94
CA GLU A 236 -2.30 -1.90 26.15
C GLU A 236 -3.21 -3.13 26.10
N THR A 237 -3.73 -3.58 27.25
CA THR A 237 -4.62 -4.74 27.34
C THR A 237 -5.93 -4.52 26.59
N SER A 238 -6.53 -3.33 26.68
CA SER A 238 -7.78 -3.00 25.99
C SER A 238 -7.59 -2.99 24.47
N MET A 239 -6.49 -2.40 24.00
CA MET A 239 -6.11 -2.42 22.59
C MET A 239 -5.89 -3.85 22.08
N TRP A 240 -5.26 -4.74 22.86
CA TRP A 240 -5.12 -6.16 22.49
C TRP A 240 -6.47 -6.85 22.33
N LYS A 241 -7.42 -6.57 23.23
CA LYS A 241 -8.77 -7.16 23.17
C LYS A 241 -9.53 -6.71 21.92
N GLU A 242 -9.53 -5.41 21.63
CA GLU A 242 -10.19 -4.85 20.44
C GLU A 242 -9.60 -5.44 19.15
N MET A 243 -8.26 -5.52 19.06
CA MET A 243 -7.62 -6.07 17.86
C MET A 243 -7.93 -7.57 17.66
N ILE A 244 -7.96 -8.36 18.73
CA ILE A 244 -8.37 -9.77 18.64
C ILE A 244 -9.80 -9.86 18.14
N ALA A 245 -10.70 -9.01 18.64
CA ALA A 245 -12.09 -8.96 18.21
C ALA A 245 -12.23 -8.59 16.72
N ASP A 246 -11.50 -7.58 16.24
CA ASP A 246 -11.49 -7.16 14.83
C ASP A 246 -10.96 -8.25 13.90
N GLN A 247 -9.87 -8.92 14.31
CA GLN A 247 -9.31 -10.04 13.55
C GLN A 247 -10.29 -11.22 13.52
N GLN A 248 -10.96 -11.52 14.63
CA GLN A 248 -12.00 -12.55 14.69
C GLN A 248 -13.20 -12.20 13.80
N ALA A 249 -13.63 -10.93 13.77
CA ALA A 249 -14.71 -10.47 12.91
C ALA A 249 -14.35 -10.62 11.42
N THR A 250 -13.12 -10.26 11.06
CA THR A 250 -12.59 -10.43 9.69
C THR A 250 -12.54 -11.91 9.31
N ASN A 251 -11.95 -12.75 10.17
CA ASN A 251 -11.89 -14.19 9.96
C ASN A 251 -13.29 -14.79 9.80
N LYS A 252 -14.26 -14.36 10.62
CA LYS A 252 -15.66 -14.81 10.52
C LYS A 252 -16.28 -14.44 9.17
N LYS A 253 -16.03 -13.22 8.68
CA LYS A 253 -16.51 -12.77 7.36
C LYS A 253 -15.90 -13.59 6.22
N ASP A 254 -14.60 -13.87 6.29
CA ASP A 254 -13.90 -14.64 5.27
C ASP A 254 -14.31 -16.13 5.29
N ILE A 255 -14.47 -16.72 6.47
CA ILE A 255 -15.05 -18.06 6.63
C ILE A 255 -16.45 -18.09 6.04
N LEU A 256 -17.30 -17.08 6.31
CA LEU A 256 -18.65 -17.04 5.76
C LEU A 256 -18.65 -17.02 4.23
N LYS A 257 -17.78 -16.22 3.61
CA LYS A 257 -17.63 -16.20 2.14
C LYS A 257 -17.21 -17.56 1.58
N ILE A 258 -16.25 -18.23 2.24
CA ILE A 258 -15.80 -19.56 1.82
C ILE A 258 -16.97 -20.55 1.90
N VAL A 259 -17.70 -20.55 3.03
CA VAL A 259 -18.84 -21.43 3.26
C VAL A 259 -19.94 -21.21 2.21
N THR A 260 -20.26 -19.96 1.87
CA THR A 260 -21.25 -19.66 0.82
C THR A 260 -20.79 -20.16 -0.54
N SER A 261 -19.54 -19.90 -0.93
CA SER A 261 -19.00 -20.38 -2.21
C SER A 261 -18.99 -21.91 -2.31
N CYS A 262 -18.64 -22.61 -1.22
CA CYS A 262 -18.70 -24.07 -1.16
C CYS A 262 -20.13 -24.59 -1.35
N LYS A 263 -21.12 -23.93 -0.76
CA LYS A 263 -22.54 -24.29 -0.91
C LYS A 263 -23.02 -24.10 -2.34
N ASP A 264 -22.62 -23.01 -2.99
CA ASP A 264 -22.94 -22.74 -4.39
C ASP A 264 -22.32 -23.79 -5.32
N LEU A 265 -21.05 -24.14 -5.10
CA LEU A 265 -20.39 -25.23 -5.84
C LEU A 265 -21.08 -26.58 -5.64
N GLN A 266 -21.51 -26.89 -4.42
CA GLN A 266 -22.26 -28.11 -4.13
C GLN A 266 -23.59 -28.15 -4.91
N ASN A 267 -24.33 -27.04 -4.97
CA ASN A 267 -25.56 -26.94 -5.74
C ASN A 267 -25.30 -27.08 -7.25
N GLN A 268 -24.26 -26.43 -7.77
CA GLN A 268 -23.87 -26.56 -9.18
C GLN A 268 -23.52 -28.01 -9.52
N LEU A 269 -22.73 -28.69 -8.68
CA LEU A 269 -22.39 -30.09 -8.86
C LEU A 269 -23.64 -30.99 -8.84
N GLY A 270 -24.59 -30.74 -7.93
CA GLY A 270 -25.87 -31.45 -7.91
C GLY A 270 -26.69 -31.25 -9.19
N SER A 271 -26.75 -30.02 -9.70
CA SER A 271 -27.43 -29.73 -10.97
C SER A 271 -26.77 -30.39 -12.18
N ALA A 272 -25.43 -30.41 -12.22
CA ALA A 272 -24.68 -31.06 -13.28
C ALA A 272 -24.89 -32.58 -13.26
N TYR A 273 -24.88 -33.18 -12.07
CA TYR A 273 -25.14 -34.61 -11.91
C TYR A 273 -26.55 -35.00 -12.38
N THR A 274 -27.58 -34.25 -12.00
CA THR A 274 -28.97 -34.52 -12.43
C THR A 274 -29.16 -34.38 -13.93
N LYS A 275 -28.54 -33.37 -14.55
CA LYS A 275 -28.56 -33.20 -16.01
C LYS A 275 -27.87 -34.37 -16.71
N LEU A 276 -26.66 -34.72 -16.29
CA LEU A 276 -25.91 -35.85 -16.85
C LEU A 276 -26.69 -37.16 -16.70
N LYS A 277 -27.32 -37.39 -15.54
CA LYS A 277 -28.16 -38.57 -15.31
C LYS A 277 -29.32 -38.63 -16.32
N THR A 278 -30.00 -37.51 -16.54
CA THR A 278 -31.10 -37.43 -17.51
C THR A 278 -30.62 -37.67 -18.94
N ASP A 279 -29.46 -37.11 -19.32
CA ASP A 279 -28.88 -37.33 -20.64
C ASP A 279 -28.50 -38.80 -20.85
N VAL A 280 -27.96 -39.47 -19.82
CA VAL A 280 -27.67 -40.92 -19.86
C VAL A 280 -28.95 -41.74 -19.97
N ASP A 281 -29.99 -41.43 -19.19
CA ASP A 281 -31.28 -42.12 -19.26
C ASP A 281 -31.90 -41.98 -20.66
N ASN A 282 -31.82 -40.80 -21.27
CA ASN A 282 -32.28 -40.56 -22.64
C ASN A 282 -31.47 -41.36 -23.69
N LEU A 283 -30.15 -41.44 -23.52
CA LEU A 283 -29.29 -42.23 -24.42
C LEU A 283 -29.61 -43.72 -24.33
N ILE A 284 -29.91 -44.24 -23.13
CA ILE A 284 -30.35 -45.64 -22.96
C ILE A 284 -31.59 -45.91 -23.82
N VAL A 285 -32.61 -45.04 -23.73
CA VAL A 285 -33.84 -45.17 -24.54
C VAL A 285 -33.54 -45.11 -26.04
N GLN A 286 -32.63 -44.22 -26.48
CA GLN A 286 -32.24 -44.14 -27.89
C GLN A 286 -31.52 -45.41 -28.37
N VAL A 287 -30.65 -45.99 -27.53
CA VAL A 287 -29.95 -47.25 -27.85
C VAL A 287 -30.94 -48.41 -27.94
N GLU A 288 -31.94 -48.47 -27.07
CA GLU A 288 -33.02 -49.46 -27.14
C GLU A 288 -33.83 -49.34 -28.45
N ASP A 289 -34.19 -48.11 -28.87
CA ASP A 289 -34.89 -47.88 -30.14
C ASP A 289 -34.05 -48.28 -31.37
N VAL A 290 -32.75 -47.96 -31.37
CA VAL A 290 -31.83 -48.38 -32.43
C VAL A 290 -31.69 -49.91 -32.46
N THR A 291 -31.59 -50.55 -31.30
CA THR A 291 -31.50 -52.02 -31.20
C THR A 291 -32.73 -52.68 -31.82
N ARG A 292 -33.93 -52.19 -31.48
CA ARG A 292 -35.19 -52.67 -32.08
C ARG A 292 -35.23 -52.48 -33.60
N LYS A 293 -34.82 -51.31 -34.11
CA LYS A 293 -34.73 -51.08 -35.57
C LYS A 293 -33.75 -52.01 -36.26
N VAL A 294 -32.63 -52.34 -35.60
CA VAL A 294 -31.66 -53.32 -36.13
C VAL A 294 -32.28 -54.71 -36.21
N ASP A 295 -33.06 -55.11 -35.21
CA ASP A 295 -33.76 -56.39 -35.22
C ASP A 295 -34.84 -56.43 -36.31
N ASP A 296 -35.65 -55.37 -36.47
CA ASP A 296 -36.63 -55.23 -37.56
C ASP A 296 -35.95 -55.39 -38.94
N VAL A 297 -34.82 -54.70 -39.15
CA VAL A 297 -34.03 -54.81 -40.40
C VAL A 297 -33.47 -56.21 -40.60
N ARG A 298 -33.01 -56.87 -39.54
CA ARG A 298 -32.49 -58.25 -39.62
C ARG A 298 -33.58 -59.24 -40.02
N GLU A 299 -34.78 -59.12 -39.47
CA GLU A 299 -35.93 -59.95 -39.84
C GLU A 299 -36.31 -59.74 -41.31
N ASP A 300 -36.38 -58.48 -41.76
CA ASP A 300 -36.67 -58.13 -43.15
C ASP A 300 -35.63 -58.66 -44.13
N VAL A 301 -34.34 -58.55 -43.79
CA VAL A 301 -33.24 -59.10 -44.61
C VAL A 301 -33.32 -60.62 -44.66
N THR A 302 -33.59 -61.29 -43.54
CA THR A 302 -33.71 -62.76 -43.47
C THR A 302 -34.84 -63.24 -44.40
N ARG A 303 -36.00 -62.59 -44.34
CA ARG A 303 -37.15 -62.91 -45.21
C ARG A 303 -36.81 -62.76 -46.69
N LYS A 304 -36.18 -61.65 -47.09
CA LYS A 304 -35.74 -61.44 -48.48
C LYS A 304 -34.73 -62.48 -48.94
N VAL A 305 -33.84 -62.93 -48.06
CA VAL A 305 -32.88 -64.00 -48.38
C VAL A 305 -33.60 -65.33 -48.62
N ASP A 306 -34.61 -65.65 -47.81
CA ASP A 306 -35.40 -66.87 -47.98
C ASP A 306 -36.22 -66.82 -49.28
N ASP A 307 -36.89 -65.69 -49.59
CA ASP A 307 -37.60 -65.48 -50.86
C ASP A 307 -36.67 -65.71 -52.07
N VAL A 308 -35.46 -65.12 -52.03
CA VAL A 308 -34.44 -65.30 -53.09
C VAL A 308 -33.98 -66.75 -53.19
N ARG A 309 -33.82 -67.47 -52.07
CA ARG A 309 -33.44 -68.88 -52.06
C ARG A 309 -34.51 -69.76 -52.69
N GLU A 310 -35.79 -69.52 -52.39
CA GLU A 310 -36.91 -70.24 -53.00
C GLU A 310 -36.96 -70.00 -54.51
N ASP A 311 -36.84 -68.73 -54.94
CA ASP A 311 -36.80 -68.37 -56.36
C ASP A 311 -35.63 -69.01 -57.11
N VAL A 312 -34.43 -69.04 -56.50
CA VAL A 312 -33.27 -69.72 -57.07
C VAL A 312 -33.49 -71.22 -57.16
N THR A 313 -34.05 -71.85 -56.12
CA THR A 313 -34.34 -73.30 -56.12
C THR A 313 -35.29 -73.67 -57.25
N ARG A 314 -36.37 -72.89 -57.42
CA ARG A 314 -37.33 -73.07 -58.52
C ARG A 314 -36.66 -72.96 -59.89
N LYS A 315 -35.84 -71.93 -60.12
CA LYS A 315 -35.08 -71.79 -61.37
C LYS A 315 -34.12 -72.95 -61.62
N VAL A 316 -33.51 -73.50 -60.57
CA VAL A 316 -32.63 -74.67 -60.69
C VAL A 316 -33.44 -75.91 -61.11
N ASP A 317 -34.62 -76.11 -60.54
CA ASP A 317 -35.50 -77.23 -60.92
C ASP A 317 -36.01 -77.08 -62.35
N ASP A 318 -36.46 -75.88 -62.75
CA ASP A 318 -36.85 -75.58 -64.14
C ASP A 318 -35.72 -75.92 -65.13
N VAL A 319 -34.48 -75.51 -64.82
CA VAL A 319 -33.29 -75.82 -65.63
C VAL A 319 -33.01 -77.33 -65.67
N ARG A 320 -33.16 -78.05 -64.54
CA ARG A 320 -32.98 -79.51 -64.50
C ARG A 320 -33.99 -80.25 -65.35
N GLU A 321 -35.26 -79.85 -65.33
CA GLU A 321 -36.29 -80.40 -66.19
C GLU A 321 -36.00 -80.14 -67.67
N GLU A 322 -35.55 -78.93 -68.02
CA GLU A 322 -35.17 -78.58 -69.39
C GLU A 322 -33.98 -79.40 -69.87
N VAL A 323 -32.96 -79.57 -69.03
CA VAL A 323 -31.79 -80.41 -69.33
C VAL A 323 -32.21 -81.89 -69.49
N THR A 324 -33.10 -82.39 -68.65
CA THR A 324 -33.58 -83.79 -68.73
C THR A 324 -34.32 -84.04 -70.04
N ARG A 325 -35.24 -83.15 -70.43
CA ARG A 325 -35.91 -83.19 -71.74
C ARG A 325 -34.90 -83.20 -72.89
N LYS A 326 -33.93 -82.27 -72.89
CA LYS A 326 -32.88 -82.24 -73.93
C LYS A 326 -32.06 -83.53 -73.98
N VAL A 327 -31.81 -84.17 -72.84
CA VAL A 327 -31.10 -85.47 -72.79
C VAL A 327 -31.96 -86.58 -73.38
N ASP A 328 -33.25 -86.61 -73.10
CA ASP A 328 -34.17 -87.60 -73.66
C ASP A 328 -34.34 -87.42 -75.17
N ASP A 329 -34.49 -86.18 -75.65
CA ASP A 329 -34.48 -85.86 -77.09
C ASP A 329 -33.20 -86.38 -77.77
N VAL A 330 -32.03 -86.14 -77.15
CA VAL A 330 -30.74 -86.63 -77.65
C VAL A 330 -30.68 -88.17 -77.63
N ARG A 331 -31.22 -88.83 -76.61
CA ARG A 331 -31.26 -90.31 -76.54
C ARG A 331 -32.16 -90.92 -77.60
N GLU A 332 -33.31 -90.33 -77.88
CA GLU A 332 -34.19 -90.75 -78.97
C GLU A 332 -33.49 -90.60 -80.32
N ASP A 333 -32.84 -89.46 -80.56
CA ASP A 333 -32.05 -89.22 -81.76
C ASP A 333 -30.90 -90.22 -81.93
N VAL A 334 -30.20 -90.56 -80.84
CA VAL A 334 -29.14 -91.57 -80.85
C VAL A 334 -29.71 -92.96 -81.12
N THR A 335 -30.82 -93.35 -80.48
CA THR A 335 -31.47 -94.65 -80.69
C THR A 335 -31.89 -94.80 -82.15
N ARG A 336 -32.50 -93.76 -82.74
CA ARG A 336 -32.87 -93.73 -84.15
C ARG A 336 -31.66 -93.93 -85.06
N LYS A 337 -30.56 -93.21 -84.80
CA LYS A 337 -29.31 -93.40 -85.55
C LYS A 337 -28.73 -94.80 -85.38
N VAL A 338 -28.86 -95.43 -84.20
CA VAL A 338 -28.42 -96.81 -83.96
C VAL A 338 -29.30 -97.79 -84.74
N ASP A 339 -30.61 -97.58 -84.79
CA ASP A 339 -31.53 -98.41 -85.57
C ASP A 339 -31.27 -98.25 -87.07
N ASP A 340 -31.08 -97.02 -87.56
CA ASP A 340 -30.66 -96.76 -88.94
C ASP A 340 -29.35 -97.51 -89.27
N VAL A 341 -28.35 -97.45 -88.38
CA VAL A 341 -27.08 -98.19 -88.53
C VAL A 341 -27.30 -99.70 -88.50
N ARG A 342 -28.18 -100.21 -87.62
CA ARG A 342 -28.50 -101.64 -87.55
C ARG A 342 -29.19 -102.12 -88.81
N GLU A 343 -30.14 -101.36 -89.35
CA GLU A 343 -30.77 -101.65 -90.64
C GLU A 343 -29.72 -101.67 -91.75
N ASP A 344 -28.83 -100.68 -91.80
CA ASP A 344 -27.72 -100.63 -92.76
C ASP A 344 -26.78 -101.83 -92.63
N VAL A 345 -26.42 -102.22 -91.41
CA VAL A 345 -25.60 -103.41 -91.13
C VAL A 345 -26.34 -104.67 -91.55
N THR A 346 -27.63 -104.80 -91.25
CA THR A 346 -28.45 -105.97 -91.61
C THR A 346 -28.54 -106.10 -93.13
N ARG A 347 -28.75 -104.99 -93.84
CA ARG A 347 -28.72 -104.93 -95.31
C ARG A 347 -27.35 -105.36 -95.87
N LYS A 348 -26.25 -104.93 -95.25
CA LYS A 348 -24.89 -105.39 -95.62
C LYS A 348 -24.67 -106.88 -95.32
N VAL A 349 -25.19 -107.39 -94.20
CA VAL A 349 -25.10 -108.82 -93.84
C VAL A 349 -25.91 -109.68 -94.81
N ASP A 350 -27.11 -109.24 -95.18
CA ASP A 350 -27.95 -109.92 -96.18
C ASP A 350 -27.30 -109.88 -97.57
N ASP A 351 -26.65 -108.78 -97.94
CA ASP A 351 -25.86 -108.68 -99.17
C ASP A 351 -24.64 -109.65 -99.15
N VAL A 352 -23.95 -109.78 -98.02
CA VAL A 352 -22.86 -110.76 -97.83
C VAL A 352 -23.38 -112.21 -97.84
N ARG A 353 -24.55 -112.47 -97.26
CA ARG A 353 -25.19 -113.80 -97.25
C ARG A 353 -25.70 -114.19 -98.64
N GLY A 354 -26.23 -113.22 -99.39
CA GLY A 354 -26.54 -113.36 -100.82
C GLY A 354 -25.30 -113.76 -101.62
N LYS A 355 -24.18 -113.06 -101.42
CA LYS A 355 -22.88 -113.39 -102.03
C LYS A 355 -22.36 -114.78 -101.64
N LYS A 356 -22.54 -115.22 -100.39
CA LYS A 356 -22.16 -116.58 -99.94
C LYS A 356 -23.03 -117.70 -100.55
N SER A 357 -24.33 -117.45 -100.77
CA SER A 357 -25.20 -118.42 -101.46
C SER A 357 -24.77 -118.67 -102.92
N SER A 358 -24.13 -117.68 -103.54
CA SER A 358 -23.56 -117.78 -104.88
C SER A 358 -22.22 -118.52 -104.94
N GLN A 359 -21.47 -118.62 -103.84
CA GLN A 359 -20.22 -119.40 -103.78
C GLN A 359 -20.42 -120.88 -103.41
N GLY A 360 -21.51 -121.24 -102.72
CA GLY A 360 -21.81 -122.65 -102.36
C GLY A 360 -22.38 -123.52 -103.49
N LYS A 361 -22.64 -122.95 -104.68
CA LYS A 361 -23.28 -123.64 -105.82
C LYS A 361 -22.29 -124.19 -106.88
N TRP A 362 -20.97 -124.04 -106.65
CA TRP A 362 -19.93 -124.37 -107.64
C TRP A 362 -18.81 -125.29 -107.13
N MET A 363 -19.09 -126.27 -106.26
CA MET A 363 -18.10 -127.31 -105.94
C MET A 363 -18.76 -128.57 -105.35
N MET A 364 -19.60 -129.22 -106.17
CA MET A 364 -19.74 -130.68 -106.21
C MET A 364 -19.20 -131.16 -107.55
#